data_AF-A0A147JUM6-F1
#
_entry.id   AF-A0A147JUM6-F1
#
_cell.length_a   1.000
_cell.length_b   1.000
_cell.length_c   1.000
_cell.angle_alpha   90.00
_cell.angle_beta   90.00
_cell.angle_gamma   90.00
#
_symmetry.space_group_name_H-M   'P 1'
#
loop_
_entity.id
_entity.type
_entity.pdbx_description
1 polymer ?
#
loop_
_entity_poly.entity_id
_entity_poly.type
_entity_poly.pdbx_seq_one_letter_code
_entity_poly.pdbx_strand_id
1 'polypeptide(L)'
;MQLGPTVPFYEIVLIWIVKTLILASICTFLSWLGIRVLDALTPKIHERKMIGKDPIAVGLFIAGFLIFIGLVIHGAFATPIVVGAPLLENLIDLERLGLIAVSFFMSLILGIVIFHIVDRLTPKIPFPSIQRSPIAVGIYVFGYLVFFGLIIHAALTMPL
;
A
#
# COMPACT_ATOMS: atom_id res chain seq x y z
N MET A 1 44.75 2.02 1.21
CA MET A 1 43.33 2.42 1.30
C MET A 1 42.50 1.35 0.64
N GLN A 2 41.76 0.55 1.41
CA GLN A 2 40.80 -0.40 0.83
C GLN A 2 39.57 0.39 0.38
N LEU A 3 39.44 0.56 -0.94
CA LEU A 3 38.25 1.05 -1.61
C LEU A 3 37.35 -0.16 -1.88
N GLY A 4 36.66 -0.64 -0.84
CA GLY A 4 35.70 -1.74 -0.95
C GLY A 4 34.89 -1.88 0.33
N PRO A 5 33.62 -2.31 0.26
CA PRO A 5 32.83 -2.52 1.46
C PRO A 5 33.53 -3.56 2.35
N THR A 6 33.67 -3.25 3.63
CA THR A 6 34.20 -4.18 4.65
C THR A 6 33.26 -5.38 4.87
N VAL A 7 32.06 -5.31 4.30
CA VAL A 7 30.98 -6.30 4.36
C VAL A 7 30.81 -6.96 2.99
N PRO A 8 30.77 -8.30 2.91
CA PRO A 8 30.55 -9.02 1.66
C PRO A 8 29.22 -8.64 0.98
N PHE A 9 29.20 -8.62 -0.35
CA PHE A 9 28.00 -8.30 -1.14
C PHE A 9 26.79 -9.20 -0.79
N TYR A 10 27.01 -10.50 -0.52
CA TYR A 10 25.93 -11.42 -0.17
C TYR A 10 25.22 -11.03 1.14
N GLU A 11 25.92 -10.43 2.10
CA GLU A 11 25.33 -10.00 3.37
C GLU A 11 24.43 -8.79 3.16
N ILE A 12 24.87 -7.84 2.32
CA ILE A 12 24.06 -6.68 1.92
C ILE A 12 22.77 -7.15 1.23
N VAL A 13 22.89 -8.08 0.27
CA VAL A 13 21.74 -8.65 -0.43
C VAL A 13 20.80 -9.40 0.53
N LEU A 14 21.35 -10.17 1.48
CA LEU A 14 20.54 -10.90 2.46
C LEU A 14 19.76 -9.96 3.37
N ILE A 15 20.42 -8.94 3.94
CA ILE A 15 19.77 -7.92 4.78
C ILE A 15 18.68 -7.22 3.97
N TRP A 16 18.96 -6.89 2.71
CA TRP A 16 18.00 -6.26 1.81
C TRP A 16 16.76 -7.12 1.56
N ILE A 17 16.94 -8.41 1.26
CA ILE A 17 15.83 -9.36 1.04
C ILE A 17 14.97 -9.46 2.30
N VAL A 18 15.60 -9.60 3.47
CA VAL A 18 14.88 -9.72 4.75
C VAL A 18 14.10 -8.45 5.05
N LYS A 19 14.71 -7.27 4.91
CA LYS A 19 14.06 -5.97 5.09
C LYS A 19 12.84 -5.83 4.17
N THR A 20 13.01 -6.15 2.89
CA THR A 20 11.93 -6.07 1.89
C THR A 20 10.78 -7.00 2.23
N LEU A 21 11.08 -8.22 2.69
CA LEU A 21 10.07 -9.19 3.11
C LEU A 21 9.28 -8.70 4.33
N ILE A 22 9.96 -8.11 5.32
CA ILE A 22 9.32 -7.51 6.51
C ILE A 22 8.38 -6.38 6.07
N LEU A 23 8.88 -5.42 5.29
CA LEU A 23 8.09 -4.28 4.83
C LEU A 23 6.91 -4.70 3.97
N ALA A 24 7.10 -5.64 3.04
CA ALA A 24 6.02 -6.18 2.21
C ALA A 24 4.94 -6.88 3.06
N SER A 25 5.34 -7.59 4.13
CA SER A 25 4.40 -8.25 5.05
C SER A 25 3.57 -7.22 5.84
N ILE A 26 4.22 -6.18 6.36
CA ILE A 26 3.55 -5.08 7.07
C ILE A 26 2.58 -4.34 6.14
N CYS A 27 3.04 -3.99 4.93
CA CYS A 27 2.22 -3.28 3.95
C CYS A 27 1.05 -4.14 3.45
N THR A 28 1.25 -5.46 3.31
CA THR A 28 0.17 -6.41 3.00
C THR A 28 -0.89 -6.40 4.09
N PHE A 29 -0.48 -6.44 5.36
CA PHE A 29 -1.39 -6.35 6.49
C PHE A 29 -2.15 -5.01 6.50
N LEU A 30 -1.47 -3.90 6.23
CA LEU A 30 -2.10 -2.57 6.13
C LEU A 30 -3.07 -2.48 4.96
N SER A 31 -2.75 -3.07 3.80
CA SER A 31 -3.65 -3.10 2.65
C SER A 31 -4.93 -3.87 2.97
N TRP A 32 -4.79 -5.05 3.58
CA TRP A 32 -5.93 -5.82 4.08
C TRP A 32 -6.77 -5.05 5.11
N LEU A 33 -6.11 -4.36 6.04
CA LEU A 33 -6.79 -3.52 7.03
C LEU A 33 -7.49 -2.34 6.36
N GLY A 34 -6.85 -1.70 5.38
CA GLY A 34 -7.41 -0.58 4.62
C GLY A 34 -8.69 -0.96 3.89
N ILE A 35 -8.71 -2.14 3.23
CA ILE A 35 -9.92 -2.68 2.60
C ILE A 35 -11.01 -2.95 3.65
N ARG A 36 -10.65 -3.49 4.83
CA ARG A 36 -11.62 -3.70 5.93
C ARG A 36 -12.21 -2.40 6.46
N VAL A 37 -11.38 -1.36 6.57
CA VAL A 37 -11.81 -0.03 7.01
C VAL A 37 -12.68 0.61 5.92
N LEU A 38 -12.34 0.43 4.64
CA LEU A 38 -13.16 0.88 3.52
C LEU A 38 -14.56 0.28 3.61
N ASP A 39 -14.67 -1.07 3.67
CA ASP A 39 -15.92 -1.81 3.90
C ASP A 39 -16.76 -1.26 5.07
N ALA A 40 -16.12 -0.86 6.17
CA ALA A 40 -16.81 -0.34 7.35
C ALA A 40 -17.31 1.11 7.16
N LEU A 41 -16.62 1.91 6.37
CA LEU A 41 -16.90 3.32 6.14
C LEU A 41 -17.85 3.56 4.96
N THR A 42 -17.93 2.61 4.02
CA THR A 42 -18.90 2.58 2.94
C THR A 42 -19.91 1.45 3.13
N PRO A 43 -20.65 1.36 4.26
CA PRO A 43 -21.45 0.17 4.62
C PRO A 43 -22.57 -0.19 3.63
N LYS A 44 -22.91 0.71 2.71
CA LYS A 44 -23.84 0.41 1.61
C LYS A 44 -23.18 -0.50 0.57
N ILE A 45 -21.88 -0.38 0.37
CA ILE A 45 -21.07 -1.15 -0.55
C ILE A 45 -20.42 -2.27 0.27
N HIS A 46 -20.66 -3.53 -0.07
CA HIS A 46 -20.02 -4.65 0.61
C HIS A 46 -18.87 -5.15 -0.27
N GLU A 47 -17.76 -4.44 -0.32
CA GLU A 47 -16.75 -4.56 -1.37
C GLU A 47 -16.18 -5.98 -1.45
N ARG A 48 -15.76 -6.56 -0.31
CA ARG A 48 -15.23 -7.93 -0.27
C ARG A 48 -16.23 -8.99 -0.76
N LYS A 49 -17.52 -8.85 -0.42
CA LYS A 49 -18.56 -9.79 -0.86
C LYS A 49 -18.88 -9.63 -2.33
N MET A 50 -18.77 -8.41 -2.86
CA MET A 50 -19.07 -8.11 -4.25
C MET A 50 -17.94 -8.54 -5.18
N ILE A 51 -16.68 -8.33 -4.81
CA ILE A 51 -15.51 -8.75 -5.59
C ILE A 51 -15.55 -10.26 -5.87
N GLY A 52 -15.90 -11.08 -4.88
CA GLY A 52 -15.95 -12.54 -5.04
C GLY A 52 -17.07 -13.08 -5.95
N LYS A 53 -17.98 -12.23 -6.45
CA LYS A 53 -19.09 -12.66 -7.30
C LYS A 53 -18.74 -12.75 -8.79
N ASP A 54 -17.64 -12.12 -9.20
CA ASP A 54 -17.28 -11.99 -10.61
C ASP A 54 -15.77 -12.15 -10.79
N PRO A 55 -15.30 -13.01 -11.72
CA PRO A 55 -13.89 -13.27 -11.90
C PRO A 55 -13.09 -12.05 -12.41
N ILE A 56 -13.73 -11.12 -13.13
CA ILE A 56 -13.08 -9.88 -13.58
C ILE A 56 -12.85 -8.98 -12.38
N ALA A 57 -13.83 -8.87 -11.47
CA ALA A 57 -13.67 -8.12 -10.24
C ALA A 57 -12.55 -8.69 -9.35
N VAL A 58 -12.46 -10.02 -9.23
CA VAL A 58 -11.34 -10.70 -8.55
C VAL A 58 -10.01 -10.39 -9.24
N GLY A 59 -9.96 -10.45 -10.57
CA GLY A 59 -8.77 -10.12 -11.35
C GLY A 59 -8.30 -8.68 -11.12
N LEU A 60 -9.21 -7.71 -11.10
CA LEU A 60 -8.91 -6.32 -10.76
C LEU A 60 -8.36 -6.17 -9.34
N PHE A 61 -8.97 -6.86 -8.38
CA PHE A 61 -8.46 -6.86 -7.01
C PHE A 61 -7.02 -7.39 -6.92
N ILE A 62 -6.74 -8.53 -7.54
CA ILE A 62 -5.41 -9.13 -7.58
C ILE A 62 -4.41 -8.20 -8.29
N ALA A 63 -4.78 -7.61 -9.43
CA ALA A 63 -3.93 -6.69 -10.17
C ALA A 63 -3.57 -5.46 -9.34
N GLY A 64 -4.54 -4.86 -8.64
CA GLY A 64 -4.31 -3.70 -7.78
C GLY A 64 -3.40 -4.04 -6.61
N PHE A 65 -3.57 -5.23 -6.02
CA PHE A 65 -2.73 -5.71 -4.95
C PHE A 65 -1.29 -5.98 -5.42
N LEU A 66 -1.10 -6.56 -6.61
CA LEU A 66 0.22 -6.75 -7.20
C LEU A 66 0.93 -5.41 -7.47
N ILE A 67 0.22 -4.41 -8.01
CA ILE A 67 0.77 -3.06 -8.19
C ILE A 67 1.17 -2.44 -6.85
N PHE A 68 0.30 -2.55 -5.83
CA PHE A 68 0.58 -2.09 -4.47
C PHE A 68 1.88 -2.72 -3.92
N ILE A 69 2.01 -4.04 -4.00
CA ILE A 69 3.22 -4.74 -3.53
C ILE A 69 4.45 -4.35 -4.37
N GLY A 70 4.31 -4.19 -5.69
CA GLY A 70 5.39 -3.70 -6.55
C GLY A 70 5.89 -2.32 -6.13
N LEU A 71 4.99 -1.40 -5.78
CA LEU A 71 5.33 -0.06 -5.28
C LEU A 71 6.03 -0.09 -3.92
N VAL A 72 5.60 -0.98 -3.01
CA VAL A 72 6.25 -1.20 -1.71
C VAL A 72 7.66 -1.73 -1.91
N ILE A 73 7.83 -2.76 -2.75
CA ILE A 73 9.13 -3.33 -3.06
C ILE A 73 10.03 -2.25 -3.68
N HIS A 74 9.55 -1.53 -4.69
CA HIS A 74 10.30 -0.45 -5.33
C HIS A 74 10.73 0.64 -4.32
N GLY A 75 9.84 1.00 -3.39
CA GLY A 75 10.18 1.95 -2.31
C GLY A 75 11.23 1.40 -1.35
N ALA A 76 11.15 0.11 -0.99
CA ALA A 76 12.13 -0.55 -0.14
C ALA A 76 13.52 -0.63 -0.80
N PHE A 77 13.59 -0.80 -2.13
CA PHE A 77 14.83 -0.76 -2.91
C PHE A 77 15.52 0.61 -2.89
N ALA A 78 14.75 1.70 -2.80
CA ALA A 78 15.30 3.06 -2.80
C ALA A 78 15.97 3.44 -1.47
N THR A 79 15.77 2.66 -0.40
CA THR A 79 16.34 2.98 0.93
C THR A 79 17.76 2.41 1.05
N PRO A 80 18.79 3.25 1.29
CA PRO A 80 20.17 2.78 1.45
C PRO A 80 20.33 1.84 2.65
N ILE A 81 21.21 0.85 2.53
CA ILE A 81 21.71 0.07 3.68
C ILE A 81 22.89 0.81 4.27
N VAL A 82 22.81 1.13 5.56
CA VAL A 82 23.88 1.82 6.27
C VAL A 82 24.87 0.78 6.80
N VAL A 83 26.02 0.71 6.14
CA VAL A 83 27.11 -0.20 6.53
C VAL A 83 27.69 0.26 7.88
N GLY A 84 27.66 -0.62 8.88
CA GLY A 84 28.13 -0.33 10.24
C GLY A 84 27.03 0.04 11.24
N ALA A 85 25.79 0.25 10.80
CA ALA A 85 24.64 0.41 11.70
C ALA A 85 24.20 -0.95 12.29
N PRO A 86 23.58 -0.97 13.49
CA PRO A 86 22.99 -2.16 14.08
C PRO A 86 22.08 -2.90 13.09
N LEU A 87 22.15 -4.24 13.09
CA LEU A 87 21.34 -5.08 12.20
C LEU A 87 19.84 -4.80 12.36
N LEU A 88 19.39 -4.61 13.60
CA LEU A 88 18.00 -4.33 13.91
C LEU A 88 17.51 -3.01 13.31
N GLU A 89 18.35 -1.96 13.35
CA GLU A 89 18.03 -0.64 12.81
C GLU A 89 17.98 -0.67 11.27
N ASN A 90 18.85 -1.45 10.63
CA ASN A 90 18.80 -1.66 9.18
C ASN A 90 17.53 -2.41 8.73
N LEU A 91 17.03 -3.35 9.55
CA LEU A 91 15.82 -4.14 9.26
C LEU A 91 14.51 -3.44 9.63
N ILE A 92 14.50 -2.73 10.76
CA ILE A 92 13.32 -2.11 11.37
C ILE A 92 13.67 -0.69 11.80
N ASP A 93 13.40 0.24 10.89
CA ASP A 93 13.50 1.69 11.13
C ASP A 93 12.16 2.18 11.70
N LEU A 94 12.13 2.53 12.99
CA LEU A 94 10.91 2.98 13.67
C LEU A 94 10.34 4.27 13.09
N GLU A 95 11.19 5.19 12.63
CA GLU A 95 10.75 6.45 12.04
C GLU A 95 10.03 6.16 10.72
N ARG A 96 10.60 5.26 9.91
CA ARG A 96 9.98 4.82 8.66
C ARG A 96 8.70 4.05 8.88
N LEU A 97 8.64 3.17 9.88
CA LEU A 97 7.39 2.49 10.26
C LEU A 97 6.33 3.49 10.74
N GLY A 98 6.73 4.52 11.49
CA GLY A 98 5.84 5.62 11.89
C GLY A 98 5.31 6.37 10.67
N LEU A 99 6.16 6.70 9.71
CA LEU A 99 5.77 7.38 8.47
C LEU A 99 4.83 6.53 7.61
N ILE A 100 5.07 5.22 7.51
CA ILE A 100 4.17 4.26 6.85
C ILE A 100 2.80 4.24 7.54
N ALA A 101 2.77 4.20 8.87
CA ALA A 101 1.53 4.17 9.63
C ALA A 101 0.72 5.47 9.44
N VAL A 102 1.36 6.64 9.54
CA VAL A 102 0.71 7.94 9.28
C VAL A 102 0.21 8.02 7.85
N SER A 103 1.02 7.60 6.89
CA SER A 103 0.67 7.55 5.46
C SER A 103 -0.54 6.66 5.19
N PHE A 104 -0.66 5.53 5.89
CA PHE A 104 -1.84 4.69 5.84
C PHE A 104 -3.11 5.44 6.27
N PHE A 105 -3.10 6.08 7.44
CA PHE A 105 -4.27 6.87 7.89
C PHE A 105 -4.58 8.04 6.95
N MET A 106 -3.55 8.73 6.44
CA MET A 106 -3.72 9.80 5.46
C MET A 106 -4.37 9.28 4.16
N SER A 107 -3.95 8.12 3.67
CA SER A 107 -4.57 7.51 2.48
C SER A 107 -6.05 7.18 2.70
N LEU A 108 -6.41 6.66 3.88
CA LEU A 108 -7.80 6.39 4.23
C LEU A 108 -8.62 7.67 4.26
N ILE A 109 -8.18 8.67 5.03
CA ILE A 109 -8.88 9.96 5.17
C ILE A 109 -9.05 10.61 3.80
N LEU A 110 -7.99 10.71 3.00
CA LEU A 110 -8.05 11.30 1.67
C LEU A 110 -8.98 10.51 0.74
N GLY A 111 -8.92 9.19 0.74
CA GLY A 111 -9.80 8.35 -0.07
C GLY A 111 -11.29 8.62 0.22
N ILE A 112 -11.64 8.73 1.50
CA ILE A 112 -13.02 9.01 1.94
C ILE A 112 -13.43 10.45 1.63
N VAL A 113 -12.54 11.42 1.93
CA VAL A 113 -12.80 12.85 1.75
C VAL A 113 -12.99 13.16 0.27
N ILE A 114 -12.11 12.64 -0.59
CA ILE A 114 -12.23 12.81 -2.05
C ILE A 114 -13.54 12.20 -2.53
N PHE A 115 -13.90 11.00 -2.05
CA PHE A 115 -15.18 10.38 -2.40
C PHE A 115 -16.37 11.28 -2.05
N HIS A 116 -16.43 11.82 -0.83
CA HIS A 116 -17.53 12.70 -0.39
C HIS A 116 -17.55 14.05 -1.13
N ILE A 117 -16.38 14.64 -1.37
CA ILE A 117 -16.28 15.91 -2.11
C ILE A 117 -16.77 15.71 -3.54
N VAL A 118 -16.31 14.67 -4.23
CA VAL A 118 -16.69 14.43 -5.62
C VAL A 118 -18.18 14.08 -5.73
N ASP A 119 -18.72 13.25 -4.84
CA ASP A 119 -20.16 12.93 -4.79
C ASP A 119 -20.99 14.21 -4.59
N ARG A 120 -20.57 15.10 -3.68
CA ARG A 120 -21.24 16.39 -3.43
C ARG A 120 -21.13 17.36 -4.61
N LEU A 121 -19.99 17.40 -5.30
CA LEU A 121 -19.77 18.28 -6.45
C LEU A 121 -20.46 17.78 -7.72
N THR A 122 -20.76 16.49 -7.81
CA THR A 122 -21.37 15.85 -9.00
C THR A 122 -22.71 15.18 -8.66
N PRO A 123 -23.72 15.94 -8.18
CA PRO A 123 -24.97 15.37 -7.65
C PRO A 123 -25.82 14.59 -8.68
N LYS A 124 -25.50 14.70 -9.97
CA LYS A 124 -26.16 13.92 -11.05
C LYS A 124 -25.58 12.52 -11.23
N ILE A 125 -24.40 12.24 -10.67
CA ILE A 125 -23.73 10.94 -10.77
C ILE A 125 -23.99 10.19 -9.46
N PRO A 126 -24.70 9.07 -9.47
CA PRO A 126 -24.97 8.33 -8.24
C PRO A 126 -23.77 7.45 -7.88
N PHE A 127 -22.77 7.99 -7.18
CA PHE A 127 -21.59 7.22 -6.74
C PHE A 127 -21.94 5.95 -5.95
N PRO A 128 -22.96 5.94 -5.07
CA PRO A 128 -23.38 4.71 -4.40
C PRO A 128 -23.87 3.60 -5.34
N SER A 129 -24.12 3.88 -6.62
CA SER A 129 -24.57 2.86 -7.59
C SER A 129 -23.49 1.82 -7.91
N ILE A 130 -22.21 2.08 -7.61
CA ILE A 130 -21.11 1.13 -7.88
C ILE A 130 -21.34 -0.22 -7.20
N GLN A 131 -22.04 -0.26 -6.05
CA GLN A 131 -22.38 -1.48 -5.33
C GLN A 131 -23.25 -2.47 -6.15
N ARG A 132 -23.89 -2.01 -7.24
CA ARG A 132 -24.77 -2.84 -8.07
C ARG A 132 -23.99 -3.73 -9.03
N SER A 133 -22.72 -3.44 -9.29
CA SER A 133 -21.87 -4.20 -10.21
C SER A 133 -20.60 -4.68 -9.50
N PRO A 134 -20.36 -6.00 -9.42
CA PRO A 134 -19.09 -6.55 -8.93
C PRO A 134 -17.86 -5.92 -9.60
N ILE A 135 -17.93 -5.70 -10.91
CA ILE A 135 -16.83 -5.13 -11.70
C ILE A 135 -16.56 -3.69 -11.27
N ALA A 136 -17.61 -2.88 -11.08
CA ALA A 136 -17.45 -1.49 -10.64
C ALA A 136 -16.82 -1.41 -9.23
N VAL A 137 -17.22 -2.30 -8.33
CA VAL A 137 -16.56 -2.46 -7.02
C VAL A 137 -15.09 -2.87 -7.19
N GLY A 138 -14.80 -3.81 -8.08
CA GLY A 138 -13.43 -4.25 -8.39
C GLY A 138 -12.55 -3.08 -8.88
N ILE A 139 -13.07 -2.23 -9.78
CA ILE A 139 -12.38 -1.02 -10.26
C ILE A 139 -12.14 -0.05 -9.10
N TYR A 140 -13.14 0.16 -8.24
CA TYR A 140 -13.02 1.05 -7.09
C TYR A 140 -11.92 0.60 -6.12
N VAL A 141 -11.91 -0.68 -5.73
CA VAL A 141 -10.88 -1.23 -4.82
C VAL A 141 -9.51 -1.28 -5.50
N PHE A 142 -9.45 -1.61 -6.80
CA PHE A 142 -8.21 -1.51 -7.58
C PHE A 142 -7.63 -0.09 -7.52
N GLY A 143 -8.46 0.93 -7.79
CA GLY A 143 -8.04 2.32 -7.75
C GLY A 143 -7.55 2.75 -6.36
N TYR A 144 -8.24 2.31 -5.30
CA TYR A 144 -7.80 2.53 -3.92
C TYR A 144 -6.44 1.88 -3.64
N LEU A 145 -6.20 0.64 -4.07
CA LEU A 145 -4.92 -0.06 -3.87
C LEU A 145 -3.76 0.63 -4.57
N VAL A 146 -3.99 1.12 -5.80
CA VAL A 146 -2.98 1.91 -6.53
C VAL A 146 -2.70 3.22 -5.80
N PHE A 147 -3.74 3.96 -5.41
CA PHE A 147 -3.60 5.21 -4.65
C PHE A 147 -2.85 5.01 -3.33
N PHE A 148 -3.24 3.99 -2.57
CA PHE A 148 -2.59 3.63 -1.32
C PHE A 148 -1.11 3.23 -1.54
N GLY A 149 -0.84 2.46 -2.59
CA GLY A 149 0.53 2.06 -2.95
C GLY A 149 1.43 3.23 -3.28
N LEU A 150 0.92 4.24 -3.99
CA LEU A 150 1.68 5.46 -4.31
C LEU A 150 2.04 6.26 -3.06
N ILE A 151 1.10 6.37 -2.11
CA ILE A 151 1.34 7.06 -0.84
C ILE A 151 2.39 6.31 0.00
N ILE A 152 2.28 4.99 0.12
CA ILE A 152 3.28 4.18 0.82
C ILE A 152 4.64 4.22 0.12
N HIS A 153 4.65 4.19 -1.21
CA HIS A 153 5.87 4.34 -1.99
C HIS A 153 6.59 5.65 -1.65
N ALA A 154 5.86 6.77 -1.67
CA ALA A 154 6.41 8.07 -1.31
C ALA A 154 7.01 8.07 0.11
N ALA A 155 6.30 7.49 1.09
CA ALA A 155 6.78 7.34 2.46
C ALA A 155 8.08 6.53 2.54
N LEU A 156 8.17 5.43 1.80
CA LEU A 156 9.36 4.58 1.78
C LEU A 156 10.57 5.28 1.13
N THR A 157 10.34 6.09 0.10
CA THR A 157 11.39 6.84 -0.61
C THR A 157 11.78 8.17 0.02
N MET A 158 11.03 8.63 1.01
CA MET A 158 11.31 9.91 1.67
C MET A 158 12.66 9.82 2.41
N PRO A 159 13.59 10.75 2.17
CA PRO A 159 14.80 10.87 2.97
C PRO A 159 14.39 11.33 4.39
N LEU A 160 14.76 10.53 5.39
CA LEU A 160 14.65 10.85 6.81
C LEU A 160 16.06 11.13 7.33
#